data_AF-A0A931VTT0-F1
#
_entry.id   AF-A0A931VTT0-F1
#
_cell.length_a   1.000
_cell.length_b   1.000
_cell.length_c   1.000
_cell.angle_alpha   90.00
_cell.angle_beta   90.00
_cell.angle_gamma   90.00
#
_symmetry.space_group_name_H-M   'P 1'
#
loop_
_entity.id
_entity.type
_entity.pdbx_description
1 polymer ?
#
loop_
_entity_poly.entity_id
_entity_poly.type
_entity_poly.pdbx_seq_one_letter_code
_entity_poly.pdbx_strand_id
1 'polypeptide(L)' 'MDKVLELEKLKQEMADNNNLPLASNLVFGEGNPDCEALFIGEAPGLVEDEQKRPFV' A
#
# COMPACT_ATOMS: atom_id res chain seq x y z
N MET A 1 -4.03 19.77 -6.52
CA MET A 1 -3.58 18.98 -5.35
C MET A 1 -2.57 17.99 -5.88
N ASP A 2 -1.40 17.88 -5.26
CA ASP A 2 -0.36 16.95 -5.70
C ASP A 2 -0.69 15.55 -5.17
N LYS A 3 -1.28 14.70 -6.02
CA LYS A 3 -1.73 13.36 -5.63
C LYS A 3 -0.58 12.47 -5.20
N VAL A 4 0.61 12.63 -5.78
CA VAL A 4 1.79 11.84 -5.41
C VAL A 4 2.17 12.13 -3.97
N LEU A 5 2.23 13.42 -3.61
CA LEU A 5 2.53 13.86 -2.26
C LEU A 5 1.50 13.34 -1.24
N GLU A 6 0.21 13.37 -1.58
CA GLU A 6 -0.85 12.89 -0.69
C GLU A 6 -0.82 11.37 -0.49
N LEU A 7 -0.51 10.60 -1.54
CA LEU A 7 -0.33 9.15 -1.42
C LEU A 7 0.88 8.77 -0.55
N GLU A 8 1.98 9.52 -0.66
CA GLU A 8 3.14 9.28 0.19
C GLU A 8 2.84 9.61 1.66
N LYS A 9 2.11 10.70 1.92
CA LYS A 9 1.63 11.01 3.29
C LYS A 9 0.77 9.88 3.85
N LEU A 10 -0.20 9.40 3.07
CA LEU A 10 -1.09 8.30 3.49
C LEU A 10 -0.29 7.03 3.79
N LYS A 11 0.71 6.70 2.96
CA LYS A 11 1.60 5.56 3.18
C LYS A 11 2.35 5.68 4.51
N GLN A 12 2.88 6.86 4.83
CA GLN A 12 3.58 7.09 6.10
C GLN A 12 2.63 6.97 7.30
N GLU A 13 1.44 7.58 7.23
CA GLU A 13 0.43 7.46 8.30
C GLU A 13 0.04 6.00 8.58
N MET A 14 -0.07 5.17 7.53
CA MET A 14 -0.35 3.73 7.69
C MET A 14 0.86 2.96 8.24
N ALA A 15 2.08 3.31 7.83
CA ALA A 15 3.30 2.68 8.32
C ALA A 15 3.55 2.96 9.82
N ASP A 16 3.18 4.15 10.30
CA ASP A 16 3.32 4.55 11.70
C ASP A 16 2.19 3.98 12.61
N ASN A 17 1.14 3.39 12.02
CA ASN A 17 0.01 2.85 12.76
C ASN A 17 0.31 1.46 13.33
N ASN A 18 0.79 1.44 14.57
CA ASN A 18 1.08 0.22 15.32
C ASN A 18 -0.13 -0.43 16.01
N ASN A 19 -1.36 0.01 15.72
CA ASN A 19 -2.59 -0.48 16.37
C ASN A 19 -3.38 -1.48 15.52
N LEU A 20 -2.79 -1.98 14.43
CA LEU A 20 -3.43 -2.95 13.54
C LEU A 20 -3.21 -4.39 14.04
N PRO A 21 -4.19 -5.29 13.84
CA PRO A 21 -4.17 -6.63 14.44
C PRO A 21 -3.24 -7.63 13.73
N LEU A 22 -2.71 -7.29 12.55
CA LEU A 22 -1.84 -8.15 11.75
C LEU A 22 -0.38 -7.75 11.93
N ALA A 23 0.48 -8.74 12.21
CA ALA A 23 1.92 -8.57 12.34
C ALA A 23 2.62 -8.97 11.04
N SER A 24 2.52 -8.11 10.03
CA SER A 24 3.09 -8.29 8.69
C SER A 24 3.69 -6.97 8.17
N ASN A 25 4.45 -7.00 7.08
CA ASN A 25 4.90 -5.79 6.42
C ASN A 25 3.72 -5.06 5.76
N LEU A 26 3.77 -3.72 5.76
CA LEU A 26 2.83 -2.92 4.98
C LEU A 26 3.12 -3.09 3.48
N VAL A 27 2.12 -3.60 2.76
CA VAL A 27 2.09 -3.61 1.30
C VAL A 27 1.14 -2.51 0.84
N PHE A 28 1.71 -1.36 0.50
CA PHE A 28 0.94 -0.22 -0.01
C PHE A 28 0.66 -0.40 -1.51
N GLY A 29 -0.37 0.27 -2.02
CA GLY A 29 -0.66 0.28 -3.45
C GLY A 29 0.44 0.97 -4.26
N GLU A 30 0.74 0.46 -5.45
CA GLU A 30 1.64 1.09 -6.41
C GLU A 30 0.92 1.32 -7.74
N GLY A 31 1.31 2.36 -8.48
CA GLY A 31 0.72 2.67 -9.79
C GLY A 31 0.68 4.16 -10.11
N ASN A 32 -0.07 4.49 -11.17
CA ASN A 32 -0.30 5.87 -11.61
C ASN A 32 -1.41 6.52 -10.76
N PRO A 33 -1.16 7.64 -10.04
CA PRO A 33 -2.19 8.38 -9.30
C PRO A 33 -3.31 8.97 -10.18
N ASP A 34 -3.06 9.05 -11.49
CA ASP A 34 -4.02 9.48 -12.51
C ASP A 34 -4.53 8.31 -13.37
N CYS A 35 -4.44 7.07 -12.86
CA CYS A 35 -5.01 5.91 -13.54
C CYS A 35 -6.53 6.05 -13.74
N GLU A 36 -7.03 5.51 -14.86
CA GLU A 36 -8.47 5.45 -15.16
C GLU A 36 -9.15 4.26 -14.46
N ALA A 37 -8.38 3.27 -14.03
CA ALA A 37 -8.86 2.06 -13.37
C ALA A 37 -7.92 1.64 -12.23
N LEU A 38 -8.53 1.25 -11.10
CA LEU A 38 -7.85 0.74 -9.91
C LEU A 38 -8.27 -0.72 -9.68
N PHE A 39 -7.30 -1.60 -9.46
CA PHE A 39 -7.53 -2.99 -9.10
C PHE A 39 -7.25 -3.19 -7.61
N ILE A 40 -8.20 -3.81 -6.91
CA ILE A 40 -8.13 -4.06 -5.46
C ILE A 40 -8.24 -5.57 -5.24
N GLY A 41 -7.21 -6.16 -4.63
CA GLY A 41 -7.19 -7.58 -4.25
C GLY A 41 -7.80 -7.81 -2.87
N GLU A 42 -7.55 -9.01 -2.30
CA GLU A 42 -7.98 -9.35 -0.95
C GLU A 42 -6.97 -8.87 0.11
N ALA A 43 -5.76 -9.43 0.10
CA ALA A 43 -4.70 -9.16 1.05
C ALA A 43 -3.33 -9.57 0.46
N PRO A 44 -2.20 -9.11 1.05
CA PRO A 44 -0.87 -9.57 0.66
C PRO A 44 -0.66 -11.05 0.95
N GLY A 45 -0.02 -11.77 0.02
CA GLY A 45 0.52 -13.10 0.25
C GLY A 45 1.94 -13.05 0.81
N LEU A 46 2.59 -14.21 0.88
CA LEU A 46 3.97 -14.33 1.37
C LEU A 46 4.96 -13.50 0.54
N VAL A 47 4.84 -13.59 -0.79
CA VAL A 47 5.77 -12.93 -1.71
C VAL A 47 5.58 -11.41 -1.68
N GLU A 48 4.32 -10.95 -1.63
CA GLU A 48 4.00 -9.54 -1.47
C GLU A 48 4.49 -8.96 -0.14
N ASP A 49 4.35 -9.71 0.96
CA ASP A 49 4.84 -9.32 2.28
C ASP A 49 6.37 -9.13 2.29
N GLU A 50 7.10 -10.10 1.73
CA GLU A 50 8.56 -10.07 1.63
C GLU A 50 9.05 -8.91 0.75
N GLN A 51 8.39 -8.68 -0.39
CA GLN A 51 8.78 -7.64 -1.35
C GLN A 51 8.21 -6.25 -1.03
N LYS A 52 7.20 -6.17 -0.17
CA LYS A 52 6.45 -4.94 0.15
C LYS A 52 5.79 -4.31 -1.08
N ARG A 53 5.34 -5.16 -2.02
CA ARG A 53 4.72 -4.76 -3.29
C ARG A 53 3.49 -5.62 -3.57
N PRO A 54 2.41 -5.07 -4.15
CA PRO A 54 1.19 -5.83 -4.42
C PRO A 54 1.31 -6.67 -5.70
N PHE A 55 0.68 -7.85 -5.71
CA PHE A 55 0.56 -8.74 -6.88
C PHE A 55 1.89 -9.18 -7.52
N VAL A 56 2.82 -9.72 -6.72
CA VAL A 56 4.16 -10.18 -7.16
C VAL A 56 4.46 -11.63 -6.82
#